data_AF-A0A536YIF0-F1
#
_entry.id   AF-A0A536YIF0-F1
#
_cell.length_a   1.000
_cell.length_b   1.000
_cell.length_c   1.000
_cell.angle_alpha   90.00
_cell.angle_beta   90.00
_cell.angle_gamma   90.00
#
_symmetry.space_group_name_H-M   'P 1'
#
loop_
_entity.id
_entity.type
_entity.pdbx_description
1 polymer ?
#
loop_
_entity_poly.entity_id
_entity_poly.type
_entity_poly.pdbx_seq_one_letter_code
_entity_poly.pdbx_strand_id
1 'polypeptide(L)'
;MQRKIPCVLMRGGTSRGPYFLASDLPADPGRRDAVLLSVMGSPHSLQVDGIGGSNTLTSKVAIVSRSQREGADVDYLFAQVSVTEALVDTKPNCGNMLAGVGPFAIESGLVRPESPTTKVRIYNVNTQTLIEAVIQTPGGQVEYAGDTHIDGVTEPAAAIKLTFLDALGAVTGKLLPTGSPLDRIDGIEASCVDMAMPVMIMAAEAFGKTGRETPEELDADKAMLKKIEAIRLEAGRRMGMGDVSRLVVPKPVLVSRPVQGGNIASRYFTPHACHRSHAVTGALAVGAAAVLPGTVA
;
A
#
# COMPACT_ATOMS: atom_id res chain seq x y z
N MET A 1 13.10 -15.26 28.17
CA MET A 1 14.36 -15.42 27.42
C MET A 1 14.16 -14.79 26.05
N GLN A 2 15.06 -13.91 25.60
CA GLN A 2 14.95 -13.23 24.30
C GLN A 2 15.48 -14.15 23.19
N ARG A 3 14.86 -14.10 22.00
CA ARG A 3 15.30 -14.83 20.80
C ARG A 3 15.62 -13.83 19.70
N LYS A 4 16.82 -13.93 19.13
CA LYS A 4 17.24 -13.07 18.00
C LYS A 4 16.58 -13.56 16.71
N ILE A 5 16.11 -12.62 15.90
CA ILE A 5 15.59 -12.85 14.55
C ILE A 5 16.27 -11.83 13.64
N PRO A 6 16.98 -12.25 12.57
CA PRO A 6 17.53 -11.32 11.59
C PRO A 6 16.43 -10.46 10.97
N CYS A 7 16.68 -9.16 10.80
CA CYS A 7 15.79 -8.28 10.08
C CYS A 7 16.57 -7.11 9.48
N VAL A 8 16.04 -6.53 8.41
CA VAL A 8 16.52 -5.28 7.83
C VAL A 8 15.41 -4.25 7.92
N LEU A 9 15.67 -3.12 8.57
CA LEU A 9 14.71 -2.02 8.61
C LEU A 9 14.92 -1.14 7.37
N MET A 10 13.92 -1.02 6.51
CA MET A 10 14.04 -0.21 5.28
C MET A 10 12.90 0.79 5.16
N ARG A 11 13.19 1.91 4.48
CA ARG A 11 12.18 2.77 3.87
C ARG A 11 11.81 2.17 2.51
N GLY A 12 10.55 1.83 2.32
CA GLY A 12 9.98 1.50 1.02
C GLY A 12 9.01 2.60 0.59
N GLY A 13 9.36 3.37 -0.46
CA GLY A 13 8.58 4.54 -0.86
C GLY A 13 8.39 5.51 0.31
N THR A 14 7.15 5.84 0.64
CA THR A 14 6.79 6.72 1.78
C THR A 14 6.41 5.95 3.05
N SER A 15 6.79 4.67 3.14
CA SER A 15 6.56 3.80 4.31
C SER A 15 7.86 3.23 4.86
N ARG A 16 7.83 2.73 6.09
CA ARG A 16 8.98 2.10 6.75
C ARG A 16 8.55 0.84 7.50
N GLY A 17 9.40 -0.17 7.49
CA GLY A 17 9.14 -1.40 8.23
C GLY A 17 10.28 -2.41 8.12
N PRO A 18 10.31 -3.43 8.99
CA PRO A 18 11.25 -4.54 8.85
C PRO A 18 10.92 -5.42 7.64
N TYR A 19 11.99 -5.91 7.03
CA TYR A 19 12.02 -6.92 5.99
C TYR A 19 12.66 -8.17 6.59
N PHE A 20 11.97 -9.30 6.42
CA PHE A 20 12.39 -10.60 6.91
C PHE A 20 12.53 -11.59 5.75
N LEU A 21 13.48 -12.51 5.87
CA LEU A 21 13.37 -13.77 5.14
C LEU A 21 12.27 -14.62 5.76
N ALA A 22 11.43 -15.26 4.93
CA ALA A 22 10.39 -16.15 5.42
C ALA A 22 10.95 -17.30 6.28
N SER A 23 12.17 -17.74 6.01
CA SER A 23 12.88 -18.78 6.76
C SER A 23 13.25 -18.40 8.19
N ASP A 24 13.28 -17.10 8.50
CA ASP A 24 13.61 -16.59 9.84
C ASP A 24 12.38 -16.48 10.74
N LEU A 25 11.18 -16.64 10.17
CA LEU A 25 9.90 -16.57 10.86
C LEU A 25 9.25 -17.96 11.00
N PRO A 26 8.35 -18.14 11.99
CA PRO A 26 7.53 -19.35 12.06
C PRO A 26 6.69 -19.55 10.79
N ALA A 27 6.62 -20.78 10.29
CA ALA A 27 5.76 -21.13 9.16
C ALA A 27 4.26 -21.07 9.51
N ASP A 28 3.91 -21.35 10.78
CA ASP A 28 2.53 -21.23 11.27
C ASP A 28 2.10 -19.75 11.34
N PRO A 29 1.02 -19.34 10.65
CA PRO A 29 0.57 -17.95 10.63
C PRO A 29 0.26 -17.37 12.00
N GLY A 30 -0.34 -18.14 12.92
CA GLY A 30 -0.67 -17.66 14.26
C GLY A 30 0.58 -17.34 15.08
N ARG A 31 1.59 -18.21 15.03
CA ARG A 31 2.89 -18.00 15.67
C ARG A 31 3.69 -16.88 15.00
N ARG A 32 3.64 -16.79 13.67
CA ARG A 32 4.24 -15.68 12.92
C ARG A 32 3.65 -14.36 13.38
N ASP A 33 2.34 -14.25 13.42
CA ASP A 33 1.66 -13.01 13.78
C ASP A 33 1.96 -12.59 15.22
N ALA A 34 2.05 -13.54 16.15
CA ALA A 34 2.52 -13.28 17.51
C ALA A 34 3.97 -12.74 17.55
N VAL A 35 4.85 -13.29 16.71
CA VAL A 35 6.23 -12.76 16.57
C VAL A 35 6.22 -11.35 15.98
N LEU A 36 5.42 -11.08 14.95
CA LEU A 36 5.34 -9.75 14.33
C LEU A 36 4.79 -8.71 15.30
N LEU A 37 3.76 -9.04 16.08
CA LEU A 37 3.25 -8.17 17.13
C LEU A 37 4.34 -7.82 18.15
N SER A 38 5.10 -8.82 18.61
CA SER A 38 6.22 -8.60 19.53
C SER A 38 7.34 -7.75 18.93
N VAL A 39 7.77 -8.03 17.69
CA VAL A 39 8.80 -7.24 16.99
C VAL A 39 8.37 -5.78 16.87
N MET A 40 7.11 -5.53 16.53
CA MET A 40 6.61 -4.19 16.30
C MET A 40 6.22 -3.45 17.58
N GLY A 41 6.20 -4.12 18.73
CA GLY A 41 5.80 -3.52 20.01
C GLY A 41 4.29 -3.30 20.12
N SER A 42 3.50 -4.15 19.47
CA SER A 42 2.03 -4.05 19.43
C SER A 42 1.34 -5.10 20.32
N PRO A 43 0.19 -4.78 20.94
CA PRO A 43 -0.50 -3.48 20.90
C PRO A 43 0.09 -2.47 21.89
N HIS A 44 0.47 -1.29 21.41
CA HIS A 44 0.84 -0.16 22.25
C HIS A 44 0.87 1.11 21.40
N SER A 45 0.23 2.20 21.84
CA SER A 45 0.16 3.47 21.08
C SER A 45 1.53 4.03 20.71
N LEU A 46 2.52 3.85 21.59
CA LEU A 46 3.91 4.26 21.39
C LEU A 46 4.82 3.19 20.76
N GLN A 47 4.36 1.93 20.65
CA GLN A 47 5.19 0.79 20.19
C GLN A 47 6.57 0.70 20.86
N VAL A 48 6.68 1.17 22.10
CA VAL A 48 7.96 1.49 22.77
C VAL A 48 8.84 0.27 23.04
N ASP A 49 8.23 -0.92 23.13
CA ASP A 49 8.92 -2.20 23.33
C ASP A 49 9.20 -2.94 22.01
N GLY A 50 9.21 -2.21 20.88
CA GLY A 50 9.50 -2.76 19.56
C GLY A 50 10.02 -1.71 18.58
N ILE A 51 10.11 -2.09 17.30
CA ILE A 51 10.67 -1.23 16.23
C ILE A 51 9.60 -0.45 15.45
N GLY A 52 8.33 -0.60 15.83
CA GLY A 52 7.22 0.12 15.23
C GLY A 52 7.33 1.63 15.49
N GLY A 53 6.95 2.44 14.51
CA GLY A 53 7.06 3.89 14.61
C GLY A 53 5.78 4.61 15.07
N SER A 54 4.88 3.93 15.78
CA SER A 54 3.63 4.50 16.33
C SER A 54 2.66 5.08 15.29
N ASN A 55 2.78 4.69 14.02
CA ASN A 55 1.93 5.14 12.93
C ASN A 55 1.73 4.02 11.90
N THR A 56 0.60 4.02 11.21
CA THR A 56 0.26 3.01 10.18
C THR A 56 1.29 2.95 9.04
N LEU A 57 1.99 4.06 8.73
CA LEU A 57 3.04 4.14 7.72
C LEU A 57 4.37 3.53 8.18
N THR A 58 4.58 3.40 9.48
CA THR A 58 5.80 2.92 10.13
C THR A 58 5.57 1.64 10.95
N SER A 59 4.40 1.01 10.79
CA SER A 59 4.04 -0.27 11.40
C SER A 59 3.66 -1.31 10.34
N LYS A 60 4.62 -1.59 9.45
CA LYS A 60 4.46 -2.46 8.28
C LYS A 60 5.53 -3.51 8.26
N VAL A 61 5.25 -4.68 7.72
CA VAL A 61 6.24 -5.76 7.59
C VAL A 61 6.23 -6.30 6.17
N ALA A 62 7.43 -6.59 5.66
CA ALA A 62 7.63 -7.33 4.43
C ALA A 62 8.29 -8.67 4.74
N ILE A 63 7.72 -9.76 4.22
CA ILE A 63 8.29 -11.10 4.35
C ILE A 63 8.60 -11.58 2.93
N VAL A 64 9.86 -11.91 2.69
CA VAL A 64 10.37 -12.21 1.36
C VAL A 64 10.99 -13.60 1.34
N SER A 65 10.82 -14.33 0.26
CA SER A 65 11.47 -15.62 0.03
C SER A 65 11.73 -15.85 -1.44
N ARG A 66 12.60 -16.80 -1.79
CA ARG A 66 12.77 -17.25 -3.18
C ARG A 66 11.45 -17.86 -3.65
N SER A 67 10.94 -17.42 -4.80
CA SER A 67 9.71 -18.00 -5.35
C SER A 67 9.97 -19.40 -5.89
N GLN A 68 8.96 -20.25 -5.80
CA GLN A 68 8.90 -21.53 -6.52
C GLN A 68 8.02 -21.44 -7.78
N ARG A 69 7.47 -20.26 -8.07
CA ARG A 69 6.57 -20.03 -9.21
C ARG A 69 7.38 -19.73 -10.45
N GLU A 70 6.95 -20.30 -11.57
CA GLU A 70 7.48 -19.90 -12.87
C GLU A 70 7.20 -18.41 -13.11
N GLY A 71 8.21 -17.69 -13.58
CA GLY A 71 8.09 -16.27 -13.90
C GLY A 71 8.21 -15.33 -12.69
N ALA A 72 8.43 -15.81 -11.47
CA ALA A 72 8.72 -14.97 -10.30
C ALA A 72 10.08 -15.34 -9.70
N ASP A 73 10.86 -14.34 -9.32
CA ASP A 73 12.16 -14.55 -8.64
C ASP A 73 11.96 -14.68 -7.13
N VAL A 74 11.07 -13.86 -6.57
CA VAL A 74 10.77 -13.82 -5.14
C VAL A 74 9.28 -13.73 -4.84
N ASP A 75 8.86 -14.36 -3.75
CA ASP A 75 7.55 -14.17 -3.14
C ASP A 75 7.64 -13.05 -2.10
N TYR A 76 6.64 -12.17 -2.11
CA TYR A 76 6.48 -11.07 -1.17
C TYR A 76 5.13 -11.16 -0.47
N LEU A 77 5.16 -11.32 0.85
CA LEU A 77 3.98 -11.21 1.71
C LEU A 77 4.07 -9.90 2.52
N PHE A 78 3.10 -9.02 2.31
CA PHE A 78 2.89 -7.85 3.15
C PHE A 78 2.09 -8.19 4.40
N ALA A 79 2.42 -7.56 5.53
CA ALA A 79 1.59 -7.54 6.71
C ALA A 79 1.49 -6.12 7.28
N GLN A 80 0.27 -5.64 7.49
CA GLN A 80 -0.01 -4.46 8.30
C GLN A 80 -0.13 -4.89 9.75
N VAL A 81 0.69 -4.33 10.64
CA VAL A 81 0.54 -4.56 12.08
C VAL A 81 -0.26 -3.40 12.66
N SER A 82 -1.30 -3.71 13.44
CA SER A 82 -2.07 -2.69 14.14
C SER A 82 -1.22 -2.08 15.26
N VAL A 83 -1.29 -0.77 15.43
CA VAL A 83 -0.58 -0.06 16.52
C VAL A 83 -1.30 -0.30 17.84
N THR A 84 -2.64 -0.25 17.84
CA THR A 84 -3.47 -0.24 19.05
C THR A 84 -4.15 -1.57 19.35
N GLU A 85 -4.13 -2.52 18.42
CA GLU A 85 -4.78 -3.83 18.56
C GLU A 85 -3.78 -4.96 18.35
N ALA A 86 -4.02 -6.12 18.98
CA ALA A 86 -3.24 -7.33 18.77
C ALA A 86 -3.65 -8.03 17.46
N LEU A 87 -3.49 -7.31 16.34
CA LEU A 87 -3.94 -7.72 15.02
C LEU A 87 -2.83 -7.54 13.97
N VAL A 88 -2.67 -8.56 13.14
CA VAL A 88 -1.86 -8.54 11.93
C VAL A 88 -2.79 -8.78 10.73
N ASP A 89 -2.85 -7.82 9.80
CA ASP A 89 -3.65 -7.93 8.58
C ASP A 89 -2.75 -8.22 7.37
N THR A 90 -2.92 -9.40 6.79
CA THR A 90 -2.21 -9.88 5.59
C THR A 90 -3.10 -9.92 4.35
N LYS A 91 -4.27 -9.29 4.37
CA LYS A 91 -5.14 -9.18 3.20
C LYS A 91 -4.68 -8.12 2.19
N PRO A 92 -4.27 -6.90 2.58
CA PRO A 92 -3.90 -5.89 1.60
C PRO A 92 -2.51 -6.14 1.00
N ASN A 93 -2.23 -5.53 -0.15
CA ASN A 93 -0.88 -5.27 -0.64
C ASN A 93 -0.44 -3.84 -0.24
N CYS A 94 0.86 -3.60 -0.15
CA CYS A 94 1.45 -2.28 0.02
C CYS A 94 2.51 -2.00 -1.05
N GLY A 95 2.15 -1.22 -2.07
CA GLY A 95 3.09 -0.84 -3.13
C GLY A 95 4.27 0.04 -2.67
N ASN A 96 4.18 0.70 -1.50
CA ASN A 96 5.30 1.41 -0.89
C ASN A 96 6.35 0.43 -0.36
N MET A 97 5.95 -0.53 0.48
CA MET A 97 6.86 -1.57 0.99
C MET A 97 7.38 -2.48 -0.14
N LEU A 98 6.62 -2.67 -1.21
CA LEU A 98 7.08 -3.38 -2.40
C LEU A 98 8.37 -2.78 -3.00
N ALA A 99 8.56 -1.47 -2.91
CA ALA A 99 9.76 -0.81 -3.44
C ALA A 99 11.06 -1.29 -2.76
N GLY A 100 11.01 -1.75 -1.51
CA GLY A 100 12.17 -2.29 -0.80
C GLY A 100 12.44 -3.77 -1.07
N VAL A 101 11.51 -4.49 -1.71
CA VAL A 101 11.63 -5.95 -1.89
C VAL A 101 12.75 -6.33 -2.85
N GLY A 102 12.89 -5.61 -3.98
CA GLY A 102 13.95 -5.88 -4.96
C GLY A 102 15.36 -5.70 -4.36
N PRO A 103 15.68 -4.53 -3.77
CA PRO A 103 16.94 -4.32 -3.06
C PRO A 103 17.21 -5.37 -1.97
N PHE A 104 16.23 -5.66 -1.12
CA PHE A 104 16.33 -6.67 -0.07
C PHE A 104 16.62 -8.07 -0.63
N ALA A 105 15.96 -8.46 -1.72
CA ALA A 105 16.16 -9.74 -2.37
C ALA A 105 17.58 -9.90 -2.94
N ILE A 106 18.15 -8.83 -3.49
CA ILE A 106 19.52 -8.84 -4.02
C ILE A 106 20.53 -8.95 -2.86
N GLU A 107 20.43 -8.09 -1.85
CA GLU A 107 21.36 -8.07 -0.72
C GLU A 107 21.28 -9.34 0.15
N SER A 108 20.10 -9.96 0.21
CA SER A 108 19.89 -11.23 0.94
C SER A 108 20.26 -12.46 0.11
N GLY A 109 20.80 -12.29 -1.10
CA GLY A 109 21.22 -13.40 -1.98
C GLY A 109 20.07 -14.22 -2.58
N LEU A 110 18.84 -13.72 -2.54
CA LEU A 110 17.69 -14.36 -3.21
C LEU A 110 17.76 -14.15 -4.72
N VAL A 111 18.26 -12.99 -5.17
CA VAL A 111 18.41 -12.64 -6.58
C VAL A 111 19.86 -12.32 -6.88
N ARG A 112 20.39 -12.88 -7.98
CA ARG A 112 21.73 -12.52 -8.45
C ARG A 112 21.68 -11.16 -9.14
N PRO A 113 22.51 -10.19 -8.76
CA PRO A 113 22.51 -8.88 -9.41
C PRO A 113 23.12 -8.92 -10.82
N GLU A 114 22.58 -8.09 -11.69
CA GLU A 114 23.12 -7.70 -13.00
C GLU A 114 23.66 -6.27 -12.94
N SER A 115 24.26 -5.76 -14.01
CA SER A 115 24.77 -4.39 -14.11
C SER A 115 24.37 -3.76 -15.44
N PRO A 116 23.98 -2.47 -15.49
CA PRO A 116 23.91 -1.52 -14.37
C PRO A 116 22.59 -1.57 -13.59
N THR A 117 21.64 -2.41 -14.01
CA THR A 117 20.34 -2.56 -13.36
C THR A 117 19.97 -4.02 -13.24
N THR A 118 19.28 -4.39 -12.18
CA THR A 118 18.74 -5.74 -11.98
C THR A 118 17.22 -5.69 -12.05
N LYS A 119 16.66 -6.52 -12.92
CA LYS A 119 15.22 -6.76 -12.97
C LYS A 119 14.85 -7.85 -11.96
N VAL A 120 13.85 -7.59 -11.14
CA VAL A 120 13.33 -8.53 -10.15
C VAL A 120 11.84 -8.71 -10.35
N ARG A 121 11.40 -9.93 -10.62
CA ARG A 121 10.00 -10.31 -10.70
C ARG A 121 9.50 -10.76 -9.34
N ILE A 122 8.57 -10.00 -8.79
CA ILE A 122 8.07 -10.13 -7.43
C ILE A 122 6.62 -10.62 -7.50
N TYR A 123 6.37 -11.81 -6.97
CA TYR A 123 5.02 -12.31 -6.78
C TYR A 123 4.46 -11.84 -5.44
N ASN A 124 3.46 -10.96 -5.46
CA ASN A 124 2.77 -10.55 -4.25
C ASN A 124 1.80 -11.66 -3.79
N VAL A 125 2.06 -12.25 -2.63
CA VAL A 125 1.27 -13.35 -2.07
C VAL A 125 -0.12 -12.89 -1.63
N ASN A 126 -0.27 -11.63 -1.20
CA ASN A 126 -1.55 -11.09 -0.72
C ASN A 126 -2.60 -11.03 -1.85
N THR A 127 -2.21 -10.52 -3.02
CA THR A 127 -3.10 -10.24 -4.15
C THR A 127 -2.86 -11.14 -5.36
N GLN A 128 -1.89 -12.06 -5.28
CA GLN A 128 -1.52 -12.97 -6.37
C GLN A 128 -1.11 -12.21 -7.65
N THR A 129 -0.53 -11.04 -7.48
CA THR A 129 -0.14 -10.14 -8.59
C THR A 129 1.36 -10.25 -8.84
N LEU A 130 1.75 -10.30 -10.11
CA LEU A 130 3.15 -10.19 -10.52
C LEU A 130 3.54 -8.73 -10.74
N ILE A 131 4.67 -8.32 -10.15
CA ILE A 131 5.25 -6.99 -10.30
C ILE A 131 6.69 -7.14 -10.77
N GLU A 132 7.08 -6.34 -11.75
CA GLU A 132 8.47 -6.20 -12.16
C GLU A 132 9.08 -4.94 -11.52
N ALA A 133 10.15 -5.12 -10.76
CA ALA A 133 10.95 -4.04 -10.20
C ALA A 133 12.29 -3.92 -10.93
N VAL A 134 12.67 -2.70 -11.30
CA VAL A 134 14.01 -2.42 -11.84
C VAL A 134 14.82 -1.69 -10.77
N ILE A 135 15.87 -2.35 -10.31
CA ILE A 135 16.74 -1.88 -9.23
C ILE A 135 18.06 -1.37 -9.83
N GLN A 136 18.54 -0.22 -9.36
CA GLN A 136 19.85 0.29 -9.74
C GLN A 136 20.94 -0.59 -9.11
N THR A 137 21.76 -1.21 -9.94
CA THR A 137 22.84 -2.10 -9.51
C THR A 137 24.17 -1.89 -10.27
N PRO A 138 24.73 -0.66 -10.29
CA PRO A 138 26.00 -0.40 -10.94
C PRO A 138 27.11 -1.29 -10.34
N GLY A 139 27.85 -1.99 -11.19
CA GLY A 139 28.89 -2.92 -10.72
C GLY A 139 28.34 -4.16 -9.99
N GLY A 140 27.04 -4.45 -10.13
CA GLY A 140 26.39 -5.58 -9.48
C GLY A 140 26.12 -5.40 -7.99
N GLN A 141 26.11 -4.17 -7.48
CA GLN A 141 25.75 -3.85 -6.09
C GLN A 141 24.57 -2.89 -6.07
N VAL A 142 23.64 -3.07 -5.14
CA VAL A 142 22.48 -2.17 -4.99
C VAL A 142 22.96 -0.75 -4.71
N GLU A 143 22.48 0.19 -5.51
CA GLU A 143 22.70 1.62 -5.32
C GLU A 143 21.43 2.26 -4.77
N TYR A 144 21.56 2.96 -3.64
CA TYR A 144 20.46 3.71 -3.02
C TYR A 144 20.59 5.21 -3.27
N ALA A 145 21.78 5.72 -3.57
CA ALA A 145 21.98 7.13 -3.88
C ALA A 145 21.50 7.44 -5.31
N GLY A 146 20.92 8.61 -5.49
CA GLY A 146 20.43 9.07 -6.79
C GLY A 146 19.81 10.45 -6.68
N ASP A 147 19.24 10.93 -7.76
CA ASP A 147 18.66 12.28 -7.90
C ASP A 147 17.13 12.27 -7.93
N THR A 148 16.50 11.10 -7.82
CA THR A 148 15.04 10.98 -7.91
C THR A 148 14.39 11.39 -6.59
N HIS A 149 13.47 12.34 -6.68
CA HIS A 149 12.67 12.83 -5.56
C HIS A 149 11.27 12.18 -5.59
N ILE A 150 10.73 11.87 -4.41
CA ILE A 150 9.33 11.49 -4.23
C ILE A 150 8.73 12.31 -3.11
N ASP A 151 7.48 12.75 -3.27
CA ASP A 151 6.80 13.52 -2.24
C ASP A 151 6.66 12.73 -0.93
N GLY A 152 6.88 13.41 0.20
CA GLY A 152 6.87 12.81 1.53
C GLY A 152 8.20 12.19 1.98
N VAL A 153 9.26 12.30 1.18
CA VAL A 153 10.63 11.95 1.55
C VAL A 153 11.54 13.15 1.26
N THR A 154 12.35 13.55 2.24
CA THR A 154 13.18 14.76 2.15
C THR A 154 14.36 14.59 1.19
N GLU A 155 15.11 13.50 1.34
CA GLU A 155 16.33 13.26 0.58
C GLU A 155 16.05 12.48 -0.72
N PRO A 156 16.74 12.80 -1.82
CA PRO A 156 16.65 12.02 -3.05
C PRO A 156 17.28 10.64 -2.89
N ALA A 157 16.92 9.74 -3.82
CA ALA A 157 17.45 8.38 -3.86
C ALA A 157 17.47 7.85 -5.31
N ALA A 158 18.06 6.67 -5.49
CA ALA A 158 17.99 5.91 -6.72
C ALA A 158 16.54 5.58 -7.09
N ALA A 159 16.19 5.73 -8.37
CA ALA A 159 14.87 5.38 -8.88
C ALA A 159 14.65 3.86 -8.89
N ILE A 160 13.50 3.43 -8.34
CA ILE A 160 12.99 2.08 -8.49
C ILE A 160 11.72 2.12 -9.32
N LYS A 161 11.76 1.57 -10.54
CA LYS A 161 10.59 1.46 -11.40
C LYS A 161 9.81 0.20 -11.04
N LEU A 162 8.56 0.36 -10.65
CA LEU A 162 7.63 -0.74 -10.36
C LEU A 162 6.58 -0.83 -11.47
N THR A 163 6.54 -1.97 -12.17
CA THR A 163 5.56 -2.24 -13.22
C THR A 163 4.62 -3.35 -12.76
N PHE A 164 3.35 -3.02 -12.55
CA PHE A 164 2.33 -3.97 -12.12
C PHE A 164 1.74 -4.65 -13.36
N LEU A 165 2.00 -5.96 -13.53
CA LEU A 165 1.68 -6.67 -14.77
C LEU A 165 0.21 -7.09 -14.82
N ASP A 166 -0.33 -7.59 -13.70
CA ASP A 166 -1.71 -8.09 -13.59
C ASP A 166 -2.47 -7.42 -12.42
N ALA A 167 -2.56 -6.09 -12.46
CA ALA A 167 -3.20 -5.31 -11.40
C ALA A 167 -4.73 -5.15 -11.55
N LEU A 168 -5.29 -5.47 -12.71
CA LEU A 168 -6.72 -5.25 -12.97
C LEU A 168 -7.56 -6.19 -12.11
N GLY A 169 -8.48 -5.63 -11.31
CA GLY A 169 -9.38 -6.43 -10.49
C GLY A 169 -8.66 -7.28 -9.45
N ALA A 170 -7.54 -6.79 -8.90
CA ALA A 170 -6.66 -7.56 -8.02
C ALA A 170 -7.37 -8.14 -6.78
N VAL A 171 -8.51 -7.58 -6.36
CA VAL A 171 -9.29 -8.06 -5.21
C VAL A 171 -10.69 -8.55 -5.62
N THR A 172 -11.31 -7.88 -6.58
CA THR A 172 -12.72 -8.08 -6.97
C THR A 172 -12.88 -8.85 -8.29
N GLY A 173 -11.78 -9.10 -9.01
CA GLY A 173 -11.75 -9.73 -10.33
C GLY A 173 -12.20 -8.83 -11.49
N LYS A 174 -12.54 -7.56 -11.23
CA LYS A 174 -13.03 -6.62 -12.25
C LYS A 174 -12.45 -5.23 -12.03
N LEU A 175 -12.19 -4.48 -13.11
CA LEU A 175 -11.77 -3.08 -13.01
C LEU A 175 -12.87 -2.18 -12.43
N LEU A 176 -14.11 -2.39 -12.87
CA LEU A 176 -15.32 -1.71 -12.40
C LEU A 176 -16.22 -2.75 -11.73
N PRO A 177 -15.98 -3.10 -10.46
CA PRO A 177 -16.68 -4.19 -9.78
C PRO A 177 -18.19 -3.99 -9.63
N THR A 178 -18.68 -2.75 -9.62
CA THR A 178 -20.12 -2.44 -9.60
C THR A 178 -20.78 -2.58 -10.98
N GLY A 179 -19.99 -2.72 -12.04
CA GLY A 179 -20.45 -2.76 -13.43
C GLY A 179 -20.71 -1.38 -14.05
N SER A 180 -20.51 -0.29 -13.30
CA SER A 180 -20.66 1.09 -13.78
C SER A 180 -19.40 1.92 -13.50
N PRO A 181 -18.99 2.84 -14.38
CA PRO A 181 -17.93 3.81 -14.06
C PRO A 181 -18.39 4.84 -13.00
N LEU A 182 -19.69 5.02 -12.83
CA LEU A 182 -20.28 5.96 -11.87
C LEU A 182 -21.45 5.32 -11.12
N ASP A 183 -21.37 5.33 -9.79
CA ASP A 183 -22.43 4.94 -8.88
C ASP A 183 -22.95 6.18 -8.13
N ARG A 184 -24.19 6.09 -7.66
CA ARG A 184 -24.73 7.04 -6.67
C ARG A 184 -25.00 6.31 -5.36
N ILE A 185 -24.35 6.74 -4.28
CA ILE A 185 -24.42 6.17 -2.93
C ILE A 185 -24.70 7.31 -1.97
N ASP A 186 -25.82 7.25 -1.24
CA ASP A 186 -26.27 8.31 -0.31
C ASP A 186 -26.25 9.73 -0.91
N GLY A 187 -26.66 9.82 -2.18
CA GLY A 187 -26.70 11.08 -2.93
C GLY A 187 -25.35 11.61 -3.42
N ILE A 188 -24.25 10.89 -3.16
CA ILE A 188 -22.90 11.22 -3.61
C ILE A 188 -22.52 10.33 -4.80
N GLU A 189 -21.93 10.95 -5.81
CA GLU A 189 -21.34 10.24 -6.95
C GLU A 189 -20.00 9.63 -6.54
N ALA A 190 -19.85 8.35 -6.84
CA ALA A 190 -18.69 7.57 -6.49
C ALA A 190 -18.30 6.64 -7.63
N SER A 191 -17.01 6.57 -7.96
CA SER A 191 -16.46 5.55 -8.85
C SER A 191 -15.79 4.46 -8.03
N CYS A 192 -16.30 3.24 -8.13
CA CYS A 192 -15.70 2.07 -7.51
C CYS A 192 -14.75 1.40 -8.51
N VAL A 193 -13.45 1.48 -8.25
CA VAL A 193 -12.40 1.01 -9.17
C VAL A 193 -11.50 0.02 -8.44
N ASP A 194 -11.12 -1.08 -9.08
CA ASP A 194 -10.14 -2.01 -8.56
C ASP A 194 -8.99 -2.20 -9.56
N MET A 195 -7.91 -1.47 -9.30
CA MET A 195 -6.65 -1.55 -10.03
C MET A 195 -5.52 -1.53 -9.00
N ALA A 196 -4.91 -2.69 -8.77
CA ALA A 196 -3.98 -3.03 -7.68
C ALA A 196 -4.56 -2.90 -6.24
N MET A 197 -5.59 -2.08 -6.06
CA MET A 197 -6.32 -1.88 -4.81
C MET A 197 -7.75 -1.42 -5.13
N PRO A 198 -8.77 -1.97 -4.46
CA PRO A 198 -10.13 -1.46 -4.54
C PRO A 198 -10.22 -0.08 -3.86
N VAL A 199 -10.68 0.91 -4.61
CA VAL A 199 -10.87 2.29 -4.17
C VAL A 199 -12.29 2.74 -4.46
N MET A 200 -12.76 3.69 -3.64
CA MET A 200 -13.99 4.43 -3.87
C MET A 200 -13.61 5.91 -4.03
N ILE A 201 -13.71 6.41 -5.26
CA ILE A 201 -13.30 7.76 -5.65
C ILE A 201 -14.52 8.68 -5.67
N MET A 202 -14.44 9.81 -4.98
CA MET A 202 -15.51 10.81 -4.89
C MET A 202 -14.94 12.22 -5.05
N ALA A 203 -15.76 13.16 -5.51
CA ALA A 203 -15.33 14.56 -5.63
C ALA A 203 -15.21 15.20 -4.24
N ALA A 204 -14.12 15.92 -3.98
CA ALA A 204 -13.89 16.62 -2.71
C ALA A 204 -15.00 17.66 -2.42
N GLU A 205 -15.50 18.33 -3.46
CA GLU A 205 -16.56 19.34 -3.36
C GLU A 205 -17.88 18.78 -2.86
N ALA A 206 -18.15 17.49 -3.08
CA ALA A 206 -19.35 16.80 -2.58
C ALA A 206 -19.36 16.67 -1.03
N PHE A 207 -18.22 16.96 -0.40
CA PHE A 207 -18.02 17.03 1.05
C PHE A 207 -17.69 18.46 1.53
N GLY A 208 -17.86 19.47 0.67
CA GLY A 208 -17.50 20.85 0.99
C GLY A 208 -15.99 21.06 1.16
N LYS A 209 -15.17 20.21 0.54
CA LYS A 209 -13.71 20.28 0.57
C LYS A 209 -13.14 20.75 -0.74
N THR A 210 -12.00 21.42 -0.68
CA THR A 210 -11.24 21.87 -1.84
C THR A 210 -10.29 20.79 -2.35
N GLY A 211 -10.00 19.77 -1.55
CA GLY A 211 -8.98 18.76 -1.80
C GLY A 211 -7.55 19.25 -1.52
N ARG A 212 -7.41 20.43 -0.89
CA ARG A 212 -6.12 21.05 -0.55
C ARG A 212 -5.85 21.04 0.95
N GLU A 213 -6.83 20.63 1.75
CA GLU A 213 -6.74 20.50 3.19
C GLU A 213 -5.56 19.61 3.58
N THR A 214 -4.98 19.88 4.75
CA THR A 214 -3.96 19.01 5.36
C THR A 214 -4.59 17.70 5.84
N PRO A 215 -3.80 16.63 5.99
CA PRO A 215 -4.28 15.40 6.63
C PRO A 215 -4.92 15.67 7.99
N GLU A 216 -4.36 16.58 8.79
CA GLU A 216 -4.85 16.95 10.10
C GLU A 216 -6.22 17.65 10.05
N GLU A 217 -6.42 18.56 9.09
CA GLU A 217 -7.72 19.22 8.86
C GLU A 217 -8.80 18.23 8.43
N LEU A 218 -8.45 17.27 7.57
CA LEU A 218 -9.36 16.21 7.13
C LEU A 218 -9.68 15.23 8.26
N ASP A 219 -8.69 14.86 9.06
CA ASP A 219 -8.85 13.96 10.19
C ASP A 219 -9.65 14.59 11.34
N ALA A 220 -9.62 15.91 11.47
CA ALA A 220 -10.41 16.66 12.44
C ALA A 220 -11.91 16.72 12.08
N ASP A 221 -12.27 16.61 10.79
CA ASP A 221 -13.67 16.67 10.34
C ASP A 221 -14.39 15.32 10.53
N LYS A 222 -14.87 15.11 11.76
CA LYS A 222 -15.57 13.86 12.13
C LYS A 222 -16.90 13.67 11.38
N ALA A 223 -17.56 14.74 10.96
CA ALA A 223 -18.81 14.65 10.21
C ALA A 223 -18.55 14.13 8.79
N MET A 224 -17.53 14.66 8.12
CA MET A 224 -17.07 14.16 6.82
C MET A 224 -16.64 12.70 6.91
N LEU A 225 -15.78 12.35 7.89
CA LEU A 225 -15.29 10.97 8.05
C LEU A 225 -16.43 9.97 8.29
N LYS A 226 -17.43 10.34 9.09
CA LYS A 226 -18.62 9.50 9.32
C LYS A 226 -19.41 9.28 8.02
N LYS A 227 -19.55 10.32 7.19
CA LYS A 227 -20.23 10.22 5.90
C LYS A 227 -19.44 9.36 4.91
N ILE A 228 -18.13 9.55 4.82
CA ILE A 228 -17.23 8.73 4.00
C ILE A 228 -17.34 7.25 4.40
N GLU A 229 -17.35 6.96 5.70
CA GLU A 229 -17.46 5.59 6.20
C GLU A 229 -18.79 4.93 5.81
N ALA A 230 -19.92 5.63 5.95
CA ALA A 230 -21.22 5.11 5.53
C ALA A 230 -21.23 4.72 4.04
N ILE A 231 -20.70 5.60 3.18
CA ILE A 231 -20.59 5.36 1.74
C ILE A 231 -19.61 4.21 1.47
N ARG A 232 -18.47 4.13 2.18
CA ARG A 232 -17.47 3.06 2.05
C ARG A 232 -18.06 1.68 2.34
N LEU A 233 -18.88 1.55 3.38
CA LEU A 233 -19.54 0.30 3.73
C LEU A 233 -20.47 -0.18 2.61
N GLU A 234 -21.29 0.71 2.06
CA GLU A 234 -22.18 0.39 0.94
C GLU A 234 -21.41 0.13 -0.37
N ALA A 235 -20.35 0.89 -0.64
CA ALA A 235 -19.46 0.64 -1.78
C ALA A 235 -18.83 -0.76 -1.68
N GLY A 236 -18.29 -1.14 -0.52
CA GLY A 236 -17.76 -2.49 -0.29
C GLY A 236 -18.78 -3.60 -0.59
N ARG A 237 -20.04 -3.40 -0.18
CA ARG A 237 -21.13 -4.31 -0.51
C ARG A 237 -21.38 -4.39 -2.02
N ARG A 238 -21.48 -3.26 -2.72
CA ARG A 238 -21.70 -3.19 -4.18
C ARG A 238 -20.52 -3.74 -4.99
N MET A 239 -19.30 -3.63 -4.46
CA MET A 239 -18.09 -4.21 -5.06
C MET A 239 -17.97 -5.72 -4.88
N GLY A 240 -18.92 -6.36 -4.17
CA GLY A 240 -18.90 -7.80 -3.91
C GLY A 240 -17.97 -8.22 -2.77
N MET A 241 -17.53 -7.29 -1.93
CA MET A 241 -16.56 -7.56 -0.85
C MET A 241 -17.21 -7.95 0.49
N GLY A 242 -18.55 -7.89 0.58
CA GLY A 242 -19.29 -8.20 1.80
C GLY A 242 -19.20 -7.10 2.86
N ASP A 243 -19.17 -7.50 4.13
CA ASP A 243 -19.00 -6.57 5.26
C ASP A 243 -17.53 -6.14 5.38
N VAL A 244 -17.29 -4.86 5.07
CA VAL A 244 -15.97 -4.23 5.09
C VAL A 244 -15.70 -3.40 6.36
N SER A 245 -16.58 -3.47 7.38
CA SER A 245 -16.46 -2.68 8.62
C SER A 245 -15.15 -2.92 9.39
N ARG A 246 -14.61 -4.13 9.30
CA ARG A 246 -13.31 -4.51 9.89
C ARG A 246 -12.20 -4.69 8.87
N LEU A 247 -12.43 -4.29 7.62
CA LEU A 247 -11.45 -4.39 6.54
C LEU A 247 -10.89 -3.01 6.22
N VAL A 248 -9.63 -2.99 5.83
CA VAL A 248 -8.94 -1.76 5.43
C VAL A 248 -9.29 -1.32 3.99
N VAL A 249 -10.20 -2.00 3.31
CA VAL A 249 -10.59 -1.81 1.90
C VAL A 249 -12.13 -1.78 1.77
N PRO A 250 -12.71 -1.15 0.73
CA PRO A 250 -12.06 -0.30 -0.26
C PRO A 250 -11.51 0.98 0.37
N LYS A 251 -10.57 1.63 -0.31
CA LYS A 251 -9.92 2.86 0.18
C LYS A 251 -10.70 4.08 -0.31
N PRO A 252 -11.21 4.94 0.59
CA PRO A 252 -11.81 6.20 0.16
C PRO A 252 -10.77 7.13 -0.43
N VAL A 253 -11.13 7.79 -1.54
CA VAL A 253 -10.31 8.81 -2.18
C VAL A 253 -11.17 10.00 -2.53
N LEU A 254 -10.77 11.19 -2.07
CA LEU A 254 -11.34 12.45 -2.53
C LEU A 254 -10.47 13.01 -3.65
N VAL A 255 -11.07 13.35 -4.79
CA VAL A 255 -10.38 13.96 -5.92
C VAL A 255 -10.82 15.40 -6.15
N SER A 256 -9.91 16.23 -6.66
CA SER A 256 -10.18 17.60 -7.06
C SER A 256 -9.25 18.04 -8.20
N ARG A 257 -9.49 19.25 -8.73
CA ARG A 257 -8.63 19.82 -9.78
C ARG A 257 -7.21 20.07 -9.25
N PRO A 258 -6.18 19.74 -10.03
CA PRO A 258 -4.79 20.01 -9.65
C PRO A 258 -4.50 21.52 -9.68
N VAL A 259 -3.60 21.98 -8.79
CA VAL A 259 -3.19 23.39 -8.70
C VAL A 259 -1.69 23.61 -8.89
N GLN A 260 -0.90 22.53 -9.01
CA GLN A 260 0.57 22.57 -9.15
C GLN A 260 1.03 21.90 -10.46
N GLY A 261 0.25 22.04 -11.54
CA GLY A 261 0.63 21.53 -12.87
C GLY A 261 0.50 20.01 -13.07
N GLY A 262 -0.02 19.27 -12.09
CA GLY A 262 -0.39 17.85 -12.25
C GLY A 262 -1.69 17.65 -13.03
N ASN A 263 -2.12 16.39 -13.18
CA ASN A 263 -3.35 16.03 -13.90
C ASN A 263 -4.59 15.92 -13.00
N ILE A 264 -4.41 15.47 -11.75
CA ILE A 264 -5.47 15.30 -10.76
C ILE A 264 -4.89 15.50 -9.36
N ALA A 265 -5.64 16.11 -8.45
CA ALA A 265 -5.30 16.16 -7.03
C ALA A 265 -6.13 15.12 -6.27
N SER A 266 -5.51 14.41 -5.32
CA SER A 266 -6.19 13.39 -4.53
C SER A 266 -5.82 13.46 -3.04
N ARG A 267 -6.78 13.03 -2.21
CA ARG A 267 -6.62 12.77 -0.77
C ARG A 267 -7.07 11.34 -0.50
N TYR A 268 -6.12 10.51 -0.08
CA TYR A 268 -6.29 9.06 0.05
C TYR A 268 -6.43 8.66 1.52
N PHE A 269 -7.40 7.83 1.87
CA PHE A 269 -7.68 7.44 3.25
C PHE A 269 -7.34 5.97 3.54
N THR A 270 -6.94 5.67 4.78
CA THR A 270 -6.50 4.31 5.19
C THR A 270 -7.25 3.67 6.37
N PRO A 271 -8.53 3.33 6.23
CA PRO A 271 -9.62 4.06 5.57
C PRO A 271 -10.18 5.19 6.47
N HIS A 272 -9.79 5.24 7.74
CA HIS A 272 -10.35 6.15 8.75
C HIS A 272 -9.50 7.40 9.02
N ALA A 273 -8.27 7.44 8.47
CA ALA A 273 -7.36 8.57 8.57
C ALA A 273 -6.78 8.89 7.21
N CYS A 274 -6.58 10.17 6.94
CA CYS A 274 -5.94 10.66 5.73
C CYS A 274 -4.47 10.22 5.69
N HIS A 275 -4.06 9.67 4.56
CA HIS A 275 -2.68 9.34 4.29
C HIS A 275 -1.88 10.64 4.15
N ARG A 276 -0.72 10.72 4.79
CA ARG A 276 0.13 11.93 4.77
C ARG A 276 0.81 12.19 3.43
N SER A 277 0.86 11.17 2.58
CA SER A 277 1.29 11.24 1.17
C SER A 277 0.28 10.50 0.28
N HIS A 278 0.70 9.47 -0.46
CA HIS A 278 -0.21 8.60 -1.20
C HIS A 278 0.31 7.16 -1.22
N ALA A 279 -0.59 6.17 -1.30
CA ALA A 279 -0.21 4.79 -1.58
C ALA A 279 0.02 4.60 -3.08
N VAL A 280 1.09 3.89 -3.48
CA VAL A 280 1.36 3.54 -4.88
C VAL A 280 0.16 2.85 -5.55
N THR A 281 -0.44 1.86 -4.88
CA THR A 281 -1.60 1.14 -5.40
C THR A 281 -2.84 2.04 -5.52
N GLY A 282 -3.03 2.95 -4.57
CA GLY A 282 -4.09 3.97 -4.68
C GLY A 282 -3.86 4.92 -5.86
N ALA A 283 -2.62 5.31 -6.13
CA ALA A 283 -2.28 6.20 -7.23
C ALA A 283 -2.51 5.52 -8.59
N LEU A 284 -2.24 4.21 -8.70
CA LEU A 284 -2.60 3.42 -9.88
C LEU A 284 -4.12 3.39 -10.11
N ALA A 285 -4.91 3.21 -9.06
CA ALA A 285 -6.36 3.20 -9.17
C ALA A 285 -6.94 4.57 -9.57
N VAL A 286 -6.40 5.66 -9.00
CA VAL A 286 -6.75 7.03 -9.41
C VAL A 286 -6.34 7.30 -10.86
N GLY A 287 -5.13 6.91 -11.25
CA GLY A 287 -4.65 7.06 -12.63
C GLY A 287 -5.47 6.26 -13.63
N ALA A 288 -5.89 5.04 -13.28
CA ALA A 288 -6.78 4.22 -14.09
C ALA A 288 -8.17 4.87 -14.23
N ALA A 289 -8.72 5.40 -13.13
CA ALA A 289 -10.00 6.11 -13.16
C ALA A 289 -9.92 7.35 -14.09
N ALA A 290 -8.86 8.15 -13.99
CA ALA A 290 -8.69 9.38 -14.75
C ALA A 290 -8.60 9.19 -16.27
N VAL A 291 -8.35 7.96 -16.74
CA VAL A 291 -8.36 7.62 -18.19
C VAL A 291 -9.59 6.83 -18.62
N LEU A 292 -10.48 6.49 -17.68
CA LEU A 292 -11.74 5.79 -17.95
C LEU A 292 -12.89 6.82 -18.10
N PRO A 293 -13.54 6.87 -19.28
CA PRO A 293 -14.68 7.78 -19.48
C PRO A 293 -15.83 7.51 -18.51
N GLY A 294 -16.38 8.60 -17.96
CA GLY A 294 -17.56 8.55 -17.10
C GLY A 294 -17.27 8.22 -15.64
N THR A 295 -16.00 8.13 -15.22
CA THR A 295 -15.68 8.10 -13.79
C THR A 295 -15.70 9.52 -13.19
N VAL A 296 -15.62 9.61 -11.86
CA VAL A 296 -15.50 10.88 -11.12
C VAL A 296 -14.16 11.60 -11.39
N ALA A 297 -13.11 10.86 -11.77
CA ALA A 297 -11.73 11.34 -11.87
C ALA A 297 -11.42 12.04 -13.19
#